data_AF-A0A059CJ47-F1
#
_entry.id   AF-A0A059CJ47-F1
#
_cell.length_a   1.000
_cell.length_b   1.000
_cell.length_c   1.000
_cell.angle_alpha   90.00
_cell.angle_beta   90.00
_cell.angle_gamma   90.00
#
_symmetry.space_group_name_H-M   'P 1'
#
loop_
_entity.id
_entity.type
_entity.pdbx_description
1 polymer ?
#
loop_
_entity_poly.entity_id
_entity_poly.type
_entity_poly.pdbx_seq_one_letter_code
_entity_poly.pdbx_strand_id
1 'polypeptide(L)'
;MAVAHWLVLFVTVIVVSNMRDVNGTLPAATLEAIAKANANGPYIGIVIPNLFEMGPLINSSSYSAAEIIDFSGRRYRFGTVEERKVILVMTGLSVINAAITTQLLLSFFDVEGVIHYGIAGNANPDLHIGDVAIPQYWAHTGLWNWQVFHLLTRFLDSSTQFFDVKGVT
;
A
#
# COMPACT_ATOMS: atom_id res chain seq x y z
N MET A 1 15.01 17.56 -52.22
CA MET A 1 15.57 16.53 -51.30
C MET A 1 16.14 17.11 -50.01
N ALA A 2 16.75 18.31 -50.01
CA ALA A 2 17.32 18.91 -48.79
C ALA A 2 16.29 19.28 -47.70
N VAL A 3 15.14 19.85 -48.06
CA VAL A 3 14.11 20.32 -47.10
C VAL A 3 13.50 19.17 -46.29
N ALA A 4 13.22 18.03 -46.93
CA ALA A 4 12.73 16.84 -46.25
C ALA A 4 13.75 16.28 -45.23
N HIS A 5 15.04 16.36 -45.55
CA HIS A 5 16.12 15.92 -44.68
C HIS A 5 16.21 16.78 -43.41
N TRP A 6 16.11 18.10 -43.55
CA TRP A 6 16.07 19.03 -42.41
C TRP A 6 14.83 18.86 -41.55
N LEU A 7 13.69 18.57 -42.16
CA LEU A 7 12.44 18.33 -41.44
C LEU A 7 12.49 17.04 -40.62
N VAL A 8 13.07 15.96 -41.17
CA VAL A 8 13.28 14.69 -40.45
C VAL A 8 14.26 14.89 -39.28
N LEU A 9 15.37 15.61 -39.49
CA LEU A 9 16.30 15.93 -38.41
C LEU A 9 15.65 16.75 -37.31
N PHE A 10 14.86 17.77 -37.66
CA PHE A 10 14.15 18.60 -36.70
C PHE A 10 13.13 17.79 -35.88
N VAL A 11 12.34 16.94 -36.53
CA VAL A 11 11.39 16.04 -35.84
C VAL A 11 12.13 15.04 -34.95
N THR A 12 13.25 14.48 -35.42
CA THR A 12 14.04 13.53 -34.63
C THR A 12 14.63 14.22 -33.39
N VAL A 13 15.14 15.43 -33.52
CA VAL A 13 15.64 16.23 -32.39
C VAL A 13 14.52 16.58 -31.40
N ILE A 14 13.33 16.93 -31.87
CA ILE A 14 12.17 17.14 -31.00
C ILE A 14 11.79 15.85 -30.27
N VAL A 15 11.74 14.71 -30.96
CA VAL A 15 11.38 13.44 -30.33
C VAL A 15 12.42 13.04 -29.28
N VAL A 16 13.71 13.12 -29.61
CA VAL A 16 14.81 12.78 -28.67
C VAL A 16 14.87 13.75 -27.49
N SER A 17 14.70 15.06 -27.71
CA SER A 17 14.70 16.05 -26.62
C SER A 17 13.48 15.93 -25.69
N ASN A 18 12.40 15.30 -26.15
CA ASN A 18 11.21 15.02 -25.35
C ASN A 18 11.13 13.55 -24.90
N MET A 19 12.14 12.71 -25.18
CA MET A 19 12.24 11.39 -24.57
C MET A 19 12.54 11.57 -23.09
N ARG A 20 11.49 11.52 -22.28
CA ARG A 20 11.61 11.30 -20.84
C ARG A 20 11.80 9.80 -20.65
N ASP A 21 12.85 9.40 -19.94
CA ASP A 21 12.98 8.02 -19.47
C ASP A 21 11.76 7.68 -18.60
N VAL A 22 10.79 6.99 -19.18
CA VAL A 22 9.72 6.34 -18.41
C VAL A 22 10.30 5.05 -17.88
N ASN A 23 11.21 5.19 -16.93
CA ASN A 23 11.73 4.06 -16.20
C ASN A 23 10.60 3.56 -15.30
N GLY A 24 10.17 2.30 -15.47
CA GLY A 24 9.17 1.65 -14.60
C GLY A 24 9.65 1.44 -13.16
N THR A 25 10.87 1.90 -12.85
CA THR A 25 11.46 1.95 -11.52
C THR A 25 11.12 3.27 -10.83
N LEU A 26 10.99 3.24 -9.50
CA LEU A 26 10.83 4.46 -8.71
C LEU A 26 12.00 5.44 -8.99
N PRO A 27 11.76 6.77 -8.92
CA PRO A 27 12.83 7.75 -9.07
C PRO A 27 13.97 7.48 -8.08
N ALA A 28 15.23 7.71 -8.50
CA ALA A 28 16.41 7.46 -7.67
C ALA A 28 16.33 8.19 -6.31
N ALA A 29 15.81 9.42 -6.30
CA ALA A 29 15.61 10.19 -5.07
C ALA A 29 14.59 9.53 -4.12
N THR A 30 13.52 8.91 -4.66
CA THR A 30 12.55 8.17 -3.86
C THR A 30 13.18 6.90 -3.28
N LEU A 31 13.97 6.17 -4.08
CA LEU A 31 14.68 4.98 -3.60
C LEU A 31 15.69 5.31 -2.50
N GLU A 32 16.42 6.42 -2.63
CA GLU A 32 17.33 6.91 -1.59
C GLU A 32 16.57 7.29 -0.31
N ALA A 33 15.44 7.98 -0.43
CA ALA A 33 14.59 8.32 0.71
C ALA A 33 14.06 7.06 1.42
N ILE A 34 13.62 6.05 0.65
CA ILE A 34 13.18 4.76 1.18
C ILE A 34 14.33 4.05 1.91
N ALA A 35 15.53 4.00 1.31
CA ALA A 35 16.69 3.38 1.93
C ALA A 35 17.08 4.07 3.26
N LYS A 36 17.03 5.41 3.28
CA LYS A 36 17.27 6.19 4.49
C LYS A 36 16.20 5.95 5.57
N ALA A 37 14.93 5.86 5.18
CA ALA A 37 13.85 5.53 6.10
C ALA A 37 14.06 4.14 6.71
N ASN A 38 14.40 3.13 5.90
CA ASN A 38 14.61 1.76 6.38
C ASN A 38 15.81 1.61 7.31
N ALA A 39 16.84 2.45 7.18
CA ALA A 39 17.93 2.50 8.14
C ALA A 39 17.48 2.90 9.57
N ASN A 40 16.32 3.55 9.69
CA ASN A 40 15.73 3.96 10.96
C ASN A 40 14.62 3.01 11.46
N GLY A 41 14.30 1.93 10.73
CA GLY A 41 13.28 0.94 11.10
C GLY A 41 13.66 0.05 12.30
N PRO A 42 12.81 -0.93 12.65
CA PRO A 42 11.54 -1.26 12.01
C PRO A 42 10.39 -0.33 12.44
N TYR A 43 9.30 -0.31 11.66
CA TYR A 43 8.11 0.49 11.89
C TYR A 43 6.85 -0.36 12.08
N ILE A 44 5.86 0.17 12.80
CA ILE A 44 4.48 -0.32 12.73
C ILE A 44 3.76 0.41 11.58
N GLY A 45 3.28 -0.36 10.62
CA GLY A 45 2.47 0.14 9.52
C GLY A 45 1.03 0.37 9.96
N ILE A 46 0.53 1.60 9.89
CA ILE A 46 -0.87 1.91 10.21
C ILE A 46 -1.60 2.27 8.90
N VAL A 47 -2.48 1.37 8.49
CA VAL A 47 -3.20 1.40 7.22
C VAL A 47 -4.63 1.88 7.48
N ILE A 48 -4.99 3.05 6.92
CA ILE A 48 -6.20 3.78 7.30
C ILE A 48 -7.08 4.06 6.06
N PRO A 49 -8.40 3.82 6.09
CA PRO A 49 -9.24 3.97 4.90
C PRO A 49 -9.36 5.41 4.40
N ASN A 50 -9.65 6.35 5.29
CA ASN A 50 -9.93 7.73 4.92
C ASN A 50 -9.45 8.77 5.94
N LEU A 51 -9.65 10.05 5.61
CA LEU A 51 -9.24 11.18 6.44
C LEU A 51 -10.07 11.35 7.71
N PHE A 52 -11.32 10.90 7.75
CA PHE A 52 -12.13 10.97 8.98
C PHE A 52 -11.58 10.03 10.06
N GLU A 53 -10.99 8.91 9.66
CA GLU A 53 -10.35 7.95 10.59
C GLU A 53 -8.89 8.33 10.90
N MET A 54 -8.19 8.93 9.93
CA MET A 54 -6.80 9.37 10.12
C MET A 54 -6.71 10.67 10.93
N GLY A 55 -7.64 11.60 10.71
CA GLY A 55 -7.68 12.94 11.28
C GLY A 55 -7.51 12.97 12.81
N PRO A 56 -8.30 12.19 13.57
CA PRO A 56 -8.17 12.14 15.02
C PRO A 56 -6.78 11.71 15.50
N LEU A 57 -6.14 10.75 14.82
CA LEU A 57 -4.80 10.28 15.17
C LEU A 57 -3.74 11.36 14.91
N ILE A 58 -3.75 11.96 13.72
CA ILE A 58 -2.74 12.99 13.36
C ILE A 58 -2.85 14.28 14.17
N ASN A 59 -4.05 14.57 14.70
CA ASN A 59 -4.31 15.74 15.53
C ASN A 59 -4.19 15.44 17.03
N SER A 60 -3.98 14.18 17.41
CA SER A 60 -3.78 13.80 18.81
C SER A 60 -2.41 14.25 19.30
N SER A 61 -2.30 14.59 20.59
CA SER A 61 -1.02 14.90 21.24
C SER A 61 -0.05 13.71 21.28
N SER A 62 -0.58 12.49 21.13
CA SER A 62 0.19 11.25 21.14
C SER A 62 0.95 11.00 19.84
N TYR A 63 0.60 11.68 18.74
CA TYR A 63 1.26 11.55 17.45
C TYR A 63 2.29 12.68 17.24
N SER A 64 3.53 12.30 16.97
CA SER A 64 4.59 13.22 16.54
C SER A 64 4.95 12.96 15.09
N ALA A 65 4.80 13.97 14.24
CA ALA A 65 5.10 13.88 12.81
C ALA A 65 6.62 13.99 12.55
N ALA A 66 7.10 13.20 11.60
CA ALA A 66 8.47 13.26 11.09
C ALA A 66 8.46 13.54 9.58
N GLU A 67 9.05 12.65 8.77
CA GLU A 67 9.16 12.81 7.33
C GLU A 67 7.94 12.30 6.55
N ILE A 68 7.82 12.73 5.30
CA ILE A 68 6.79 12.27 4.38
C ILE A 68 7.47 11.80 3.10
N ILE A 69 7.08 10.62 2.62
CA ILE A 69 7.51 10.10 1.32
C ILE A 69 6.25 9.84 0.49
N ASP A 70 6.17 10.46 -0.69
CA ASP A 70 5.05 10.33 -1.62
C ASP A 70 5.50 9.50 -2.84
N PHE A 71 4.86 8.37 -3.12
CA PHE A 71 5.07 7.60 -4.35
C PHE A 71 3.90 6.65 -4.63
N SER A 72 3.77 6.16 -5.87
CA SER A 72 2.69 5.25 -6.30
C SER A 72 1.28 5.75 -5.95
N GLY A 73 1.08 7.07 -5.93
CA GLY A 73 -0.20 7.71 -5.57
C GLY A 73 -0.53 7.66 -4.08
N ARG A 74 0.45 7.37 -3.21
CA ARG A 74 0.26 7.23 -1.76
C ARG A 74 1.20 8.14 -1.01
N ARG A 75 0.73 8.60 0.15
CA ARG A 75 1.49 9.40 1.11
C ARG A 75 1.81 8.57 2.33
N TYR A 76 3.09 8.28 2.52
CA TYR A 76 3.62 7.59 3.69
C TYR A 76 4.09 8.65 4.69
N ARG A 77 3.41 8.71 5.84
CA ARG A 77 3.70 9.68 6.90
C ARG A 77 4.43 8.97 8.02
N PHE A 78 5.69 9.34 8.22
CA PHE A 78 6.49 8.81 9.30
C PHE A 78 6.23 9.61 10.56
N GLY A 79 6.33 8.94 11.70
CA GLY A 79 6.17 9.59 12.99
C GLY A 79 6.34 8.62 14.14
N THR A 80 5.93 9.06 15.31
CA THR A 80 5.84 8.21 16.51
C THR A 80 4.49 8.34 17.18
N VAL A 81 3.94 7.23 17.67
CA VAL A 81 2.77 7.18 18.55
C VAL A 81 3.18 6.52 19.84
N GLU A 82 3.07 7.21 20.98
CA GLU A 82 3.42 6.66 22.31
C GLU A 82 4.76 5.88 22.28
N GLU A 83 5.82 6.55 21.79
CA GLU A 83 7.20 6.02 21.61
C GLU A 83 7.41 4.99 20.49
N ARG A 84 6.36 4.49 19.85
CA ARG A 84 6.48 3.53 18.74
C ARG A 84 6.61 4.24 17.41
N LYS A 85 7.60 3.86 16.60
CA LYS A 85 7.79 4.36 15.24
C LYS A 85 6.67 3.83 14.34
N VAL A 86 5.99 4.74 13.66
CA VAL A 86 4.84 4.39 12.80
C VAL A 86 5.01 4.95 11.39
N ILE A 87 4.40 4.25 10.43
CA ILE A 87 4.14 4.76 9.08
C ILE A 87 2.63 4.78 8.89
N LEU A 88 2.04 5.98 8.83
CA LEU A 88 0.63 6.13 8.49
C LEU A 88 0.48 6.20 6.97
N VAL A 89 -0.43 5.40 6.41
CA VAL A 89 -0.75 5.42 4.99
C VAL A 89 -2.25 5.31 4.76
N MET A 90 -2.78 6.17 3.90
CA MET A 90 -4.20 6.14 3.53
C MET A 90 -4.42 5.18 2.35
N THR A 91 -5.39 4.28 2.47
CA THR A 91 -5.72 3.32 1.40
C THR A 91 -6.66 3.90 0.37
N GLY A 92 -7.64 4.70 0.81
CA GLY A 92 -8.88 4.94 0.08
C GLY A 92 -9.90 3.81 0.31
N LEU A 93 -11.05 3.90 -0.35
CA LEU A 93 -12.12 2.89 -0.26
C LEU A 93 -11.83 1.70 -1.17
N SER A 94 -12.34 0.51 -0.84
CA SER A 94 -12.15 -0.81 -1.50
C SER A 94 -11.05 -1.68 -0.89
N VAL A 95 -11.35 -2.99 -0.83
CA VAL A 95 -10.41 -4.05 -0.42
C VAL A 95 -9.18 -4.09 -1.33
N ILE A 96 -9.34 -3.83 -2.64
CA ILE A 96 -8.21 -3.83 -3.59
C ILE A 96 -7.24 -2.70 -3.26
N ASN A 97 -7.76 -1.53 -2.91
CA ASN A 97 -6.94 -0.39 -2.52
C ASN A 97 -6.19 -0.65 -1.22
N ALA A 98 -6.85 -1.25 -0.22
CA ALA A 98 -6.19 -1.69 1.00
C ALA A 98 -5.10 -2.72 0.73
N ALA A 99 -5.38 -3.75 -0.09
CA ALA A 99 -4.41 -4.78 -0.44
C ALA A 99 -3.17 -4.21 -1.14
N ILE A 100 -3.35 -3.36 -2.16
CA ILE A 100 -2.24 -2.72 -2.88
C ILE A 100 -1.44 -1.82 -1.94
N THR A 101 -2.11 -1.06 -1.06
CA THR A 101 -1.43 -0.19 -0.09
C THR A 101 -0.55 -0.99 0.85
N THR A 102 -1.11 -2.05 1.46
CA THR A 102 -0.39 -2.91 2.39
C THR A 102 0.76 -3.62 1.69
N GLN A 103 0.55 -4.10 0.45
CA GLN A 103 1.62 -4.71 -0.34
C GLN A 103 2.77 -3.73 -0.59
N LEU A 104 2.47 -2.51 -1.03
CA LEU A 104 3.50 -1.49 -1.26
C LEU A 104 4.22 -1.12 0.05
N LEU A 105 3.49 -0.99 1.15
CA LEU A 105 4.05 -0.72 2.47
C LEU A 105 5.09 -1.79 2.85
N LEU A 106 4.72 -3.08 2.73
CA LEU A 106 5.59 -4.21 3.06
C LEU A 106 6.74 -4.40 2.05
N SER A 107 6.53 -4.04 0.78
CA SER A 107 7.55 -4.16 -0.27
C SER A 107 8.67 -3.14 -0.14
N PHE A 108 8.37 -1.94 0.35
CA PHE A 108 9.32 -0.82 0.33
C PHE A 108 9.87 -0.47 1.71
N PHE A 109 9.17 -0.79 2.80
CA PHE A 109 9.59 -0.37 4.13
C PHE A 109 9.86 -1.54 5.09
N ASP A 110 10.80 -1.33 6.01
CA ASP A 110 11.08 -2.28 7.10
C ASP A 110 9.97 -2.20 8.16
N VAL A 111 9.00 -3.11 8.07
CA VAL A 111 7.76 -3.11 8.86
C VAL A 111 7.68 -4.39 9.70
N GLU A 112 7.54 -4.24 11.02
CA GLU A 112 7.42 -5.37 11.95
C GLU A 112 5.97 -5.88 12.11
N GLY A 113 4.99 -5.03 11.80
CA GLY A 113 3.58 -5.35 11.92
C GLY A 113 2.69 -4.33 11.25
N VAL A 114 1.46 -4.75 10.91
CA VAL A 114 0.46 -3.89 10.28
C VAL A 114 -0.78 -3.82 11.16
N ILE A 115 -1.24 -2.60 11.42
CA ILE A 115 -2.50 -2.29 12.07
C ILE A 115 -3.42 -1.66 11.02
N HIS A 116 -4.59 -2.24 10.82
CA HIS A 116 -5.66 -1.63 10.06
C HIS A 116 -6.83 -1.32 10.99
N TYR A 117 -7.32 -0.07 10.99
CA TYR A 117 -8.50 0.31 11.76
C TYR A 117 -9.42 1.20 10.92
N GLY A 118 -10.70 1.21 11.27
CA GLY A 118 -11.71 2.01 10.60
C GLY A 118 -13.08 1.81 11.24
N ILE A 119 -14.09 2.51 10.71
CA ILE A 119 -15.47 2.37 11.16
C ILE A 119 -16.13 1.22 10.41
N ALA A 120 -16.91 0.39 11.10
CA ALA A 120 -17.66 -0.71 10.51
C ALA A 120 -19.09 -0.77 11.05
N GLY A 121 -20.00 -1.25 10.20
CA GLY A 121 -21.30 -1.74 10.67
C GLY A 121 -21.14 -3.11 11.33
N ASN A 122 -22.00 -3.42 12.30
CA ASN A 122 -22.01 -4.73 12.96
C ASN A 122 -23.34 -5.45 12.68
N ALA A 123 -23.30 -6.79 12.63
CA ALA A 123 -24.47 -7.65 12.51
C ALA A 123 -24.76 -8.44 13.80
N ASN A 124 -23.92 -8.27 14.82
CA ASN A 124 -24.09 -8.93 16.12
C ASN A 124 -25.00 -8.06 16.99
N PRO A 125 -26.22 -8.51 17.35
CA PRO A 125 -27.16 -7.70 18.13
C PRO A 125 -26.65 -7.32 19.52
N ASP A 126 -25.62 -8.00 20.03
CA ASP A 126 -25.00 -7.69 21.31
C ASP A 126 -24.00 -6.50 21.23
N LEU A 127 -23.60 -6.08 20.02
CA LEU A 127 -22.71 -4.95 19.79
C LEU A 127 -23.48 -3.65 19.57
N HIS A 128 -23.10 -2.62 20.31
CA HIS A 128 -23.71 -1.31 20.30
C HIS A 128 -22.88 -0.29 19.50
N ILE A 129 -23.50 0.84 19.16
CA ILE A 129 -22.81 1.96 18.53
C ILE A 129 -21.72 2.48 19.48
N GLY A 130 -20.48 2.57 18.99
CA GLY A 130 -19.33 3.02 19.76
C GLY A 130 -18.48 1.88 20.33
N ASP A 131 -18.94 0.63 20.25
CA ASP A 131 -18.14 -0.52 20.65
C ASP A 131 -16.93 -0.71 19.72
N VAL A 132 -15.80 -1.07 20.31
CA VAL A 132 -14.55 -1.36 19.58
C VAL A 132 -14.36 -2.86 19.53
N ALA A 133 -14.37 -3.42 18.32
CA ALA A 133 -14.16 -4.84 18.09
C ALA A 133 -12.75 -5.12 17.53
N ILE A 134 -12.08 -6.13 18.07
CA ILE A 134 -10.81 -6.67 17.54
C ILE A 134 -11.11 -8.07 16.99
N PRO A 135 -11.22 -8.25 15.66
CA PRO A 135 -11.56 -9.54 15.09
C PRO A 135 -10.40 -10.52 15.23
N GLN A 136 -10.69 -11.76 15.65
CA GLN A 136 -9.73 -12.87 15.57
C GLN A 136 -9.62 -13.43 14.15
N TYR A 137 -10.71 -13.36 13.39
CA TYR A 137 -10.82 -13.86 12.03
C TYR A 137 -11.63 -12.88 11.17
N TRP A 138 -11.40 -12.93 9.87
CA TRP A 138 -12.09 -12.14 8.87
C TRP A 138 -12.28 -12.96 7.61
N ALA A 139 -13.32 -12.67 6.85
CA ALA A 139 -13.64 -13.35 5.60
C ALA A 139 -14.03 -12.32 4.54
N HIS A 140 -13.71 -12.62 3.29
CA HIS A 140 -14.20 -11.85 2.16
C HIS A 140 -15.50 -12.48 1.66
N THR A 141 -16.59 -11.71 1.60
CA THR A 141 -17.91 -12.18 1.15
C THR A 141 -18.15 -11.96 -0.35
N GLY A 142 -17.18 -11.37 -1.06
CA GLY A 142 -17.23 -11.21 -2.51
C GLY A 142 -16.87 -12.48 -3.28
N LEU A 143 -17.24 -12.53 -4.55
CA LEU A 143 -16.83 -13.56 -5.50
C LEU A 143 -15.36 -13.35 -5.90
N TRP A 144 -14.43 -13.73 -5.02
CA TRP A 144 -13.01 -13.76 -5.30
C TRP A 144 -12.54 -15.21 -5.38
N ASN A 145 -12.29 -15.69 -6.60
CA ASN A 145 -11.66 -16.99 -6.80
C ASN A 145 -10.25 -16.76 -7.35
N TRP A 146 -9.25 -17.31 -6.66
CA TRP A 146 -7.89 -17.32 -7.20
C TRP A 146 -7.86 -18.20 -8.44
N GLN A 147 -7.57 -17.59 -9.60
CA GLN A 147 -7.32 -18.37 -10.79
C GLN A 147 -5.96 -19.03 -10.66
N VAL A 148 -5.98 -20.36 -10.62
CA VAL A 148 -4.76 -21.15 -10.64
C VAL A 148 -4.25 -21.21 -12.07
N PHE A 149 -3.28 -20.37 -12.39
CA PHE A 149 -2.59 -20.40 -13.68
C PHE A 149 -1.54 -21.51 -13.66
N HIS A 150 -1.97 -22.76 -13.82
CA HIS A 150 -1.05 -23.87 -14.06
C HIS A 150 -0.45 -23.76 -15.47
N LEU A 151 0.78 -23.24 -15.56
CA LEU A 151 1.71 -23.66 -16.62
C LEU A 151 2.32 -24.99 -16.17
N LEU A 152 2.27 -26.00 -17.04
CA LEU A 152 2.76 -27.37 -16.84
C LEU A 152 3.96 -27.48 -15.87
N THR A 153 3.70 -27.88 -14.63
CA THR A 153 4.41 -28.96 -13.93
C THR A 153 3.70 -29.26 -12.60
N ARG A 154 3.10 -30.45 -12.51
CA ARG A 154 2.94 -31.17 -11.23
C ARG A 154 4.33 -31.31 -10.60
N PHE A 155 4.35 -31.41 -9.27
CA PHE A 155 5.50 -31.49 -8.36
C PHE A 155 5.99 -30.13 -7.83
N LEU A 156 5.33 -29.63 -6.78
CA LEU A 156 5.89 -29.59 -5.42
C LEU A 156 4.83 -29.12 -4.40
N ASP A 157 4.70 -29.96 -3.38
CA ASP A 157 4.17 -29.79 -2.01
C ASP A 157 2.72 -29.32 -1.77
N SER A 158 2.00 -30.16 -1.01
CA SER A 158 0.63 -30.03 -0.54
C SER A 158 0.49 -29.23 0.77
N SER A 159 1.46 -28.37 1.10
CA SER A 159 1.55 -27.71 2.40
C SER A 159 1.13 -26.22 2.40
N THR A 160 0.95 -25.59 1.24
CA THR A 160 0.39 -24.22 1.15
C THR A 160 -1.13 -24.26 1.13
N GLN A 161 -1.73 -24.57 2.29
CA GLN A 161 -3.12 -24.15 2.58
C GLN A 161 -3.13 -22.61 2.74
N PHE A 162 -3.17 -21.89 1.63
CA PHE A 162 -3.55 -20.49 1.63
C PHE A 162 -5.07 -20.42 1.80
N PHE A 163 -5.52 -19.94 2.97
CA PHE A 163 -6.88 -19.63 3.38
C PHE A 163 -8.01 -20.02 2.40
N ASP A 164 -8.27 -21.32 2.29
CA ASP A 164 -9.51 -21.85 1.75
C ASP A 164 -10.55 -21.70 2.88
N VAL A 165 -11.36 -20.64 2.85
CA VAL A 165 -12.52 -20.52 3.75
C VAL A 165 -13.58 -21.51 3.26
N LYS A 166 -13.31 -22.80 3.50
CA LYS A 166 -14.32 -23.85 3.45
C LYS A 166 -15.13 -23.79 4.72
N GLY A 167 -16.30 -23.16 4.60
CA GLY A 167 -17.36 -23.27 5.60
C GLY A 167 -17.62 -21.96 6.33
N VAL A 168 -18.48 -21.14 5.75
CA VAL A 168 -19.44 -20.35 6.54
C VAL A 168 -20.80 -20.53 5.85
N THR A 169 -21.58 -21.47 6.38
CA THR A 169 -23.05 -21.52 6.29
C THR A 169 -23.58 -21.35 7.69
#